data_AF-A0A106QFE3-F1
#
_entry.id   AF-A0A106QFE3-F1
#
_cell.length_a   1.000
_cell.length_b   1.000
_cell.length_c   1.000
_cell.angle_alpha   90.00
_cell.angle_beta   90.00
_cell.angle_gamma   90.00
#
_symmetry.space_group_name_H-M   'P 1'
#
loop_
_entity.id
_entity.type
_entity.pdbx_description
1 polymer ?
#
loop_
_entity_poly.entity_id
_entity_poly.type
_entity_poly.pdbx_seq_one_letter_code
_entity_poly.pdbx_strand_id
1 'polypeptide(L)'
;MAALLSQRIPGLRWNQGQFSDLGSLDAAIVYLNGRQELQRHTPSSLRQALTLLRQCIGACPSHALPYCSLAECYFTLAQLGLFDQERAFTQARQAVTKAIELDPSHPQALGLLALLSSMNMQEAVAEALFKQAWLLAPDSVDLYY
;
A
#
# COMPACT_ATOMS: atom_id res chain seq x y z
N MET A 1 15.40 6.91 33.77
CA MET A 1 14.40 7.99 33.90
C MET A 1 14.55 8.89 32.68
N ALA A 2 13.52 8.96 31.84
CA ALA A 2 13.34 9.84 30.66
C ALA A 2 14.45 9.77 29.58
N ALA A 3 14.25 9.17 28.41
CA ALA A 3 13.26 9.61 27.44
C ALA A 3 12.60 8.42 26.72
N LEU A 4 11.44 8.04 27.26
CA LEU A 4 10.48 7.03 26.82
C LEU A 4 9.45 7.63 25.82
N LEU A 5 9.87 8.44 24.85
CA LEU A 5 8.94 9.11 23.92
C LEU A 5 9.27 8.97 22.43
N SER A 6 10.15 8.02 22.07
CA SER A 6 10.37 7.61 20.67
C SER A 6 9.72 6.25 20.35
N GLN A 7 8.97 5.66 21.29
CA GLN A 7 8.43 4.29 21.21
C GLN A 7 6.93 4.18 20.88
N ARG A 8 6.25 5.22 20.37
CA ARG A 8 4.80 5.14 20.11
C ARG A 8 4.31 5.76 18.80
N ILE A 9 5.04 5.52 17.72
CA ILE A 9 4.42 5.43 16.39
C ILE A 9 4.97 4.17 15.71
N PRO A 10 4.27 3.03 15.77
CA PRO A 10 4.67 1.86 15.01
C PRO A 10 4.36 2.10 13.53
N GLY A 11 5.30 1.80 12.62
CA GLY A 11 4.98 1.58 11.21
C GLY A 11 5.39 2.65 10.19
N LEU A 12 6.52 3.35 10.37
CA LEU A 12 7.15 4.14 9.30
C LEU A 12 8.67 3.92 9.28
N ARG A 13 9.12 2.67 9.04
CA ARG A 13 10.47 2.44 8.48
C ARG A 13 10.35 2.32 6.96
N TRP A 14 10.05 3.45 6.31
CA TRP A 14 10.21 3.58 4.87
C TRP A 14 11.48 4.40 4.62
N ASN A 15 12.39 3.85 3.81
CA ASN A 15 13.64 4.49 3.43
C ASN A 15 13.34 5.91 2.92
N GLN A 16 13.96 6.91 3.54
CA GLN A 16 13.73 8.34 3.29
C GLN A 16 13.96 8.77 1.82
N GLY A 17 14.49 7.89 0.95
CA GLY A 17 14.72 8.15 -0.47
C GLY A 17 13.51 7.97 -1.41
N GLN A 18 12.38 7.41 -0.97
CA GLN A 18 11.21 7.21 -1.87
C GLN A 18 10.25 8.41 -1.92
N PHE A 19 10.29 9.31 -0.92
CA PHE A 19 9.41 10.49 -0.88
C PHE A 19 9.91 11.63 -1.77
N SER A 20 11.23 11.70 -2.00
CA SER A 20 11.84 12.62 -2.96
C SER A 20 11.35 12.37 -4.38
N ASP A 21 10.86 11.17 -4.68
CA ASP A 21 10.37 10.81 -6.00
C ASP A 21 8.97 11.36 -6.28
N LEU A 22 8.15 11.69 -5.27
CA LEU A 22 6.74 12.11 -5.45
C LEU A 22 6.53 13.48 -6.15
N GLY A 23 7.51 14.01 -6.88
CA GLY A 23 7.39 15.16 -7.78
C GLY A 23 7.15 16.53 -7.11
N SER A 24 6.50 16.58 -5.94
CA SER A 24 6.26 17.79 -5.16
C SER A 24 6.11 17.48 -3.67
N LEU A 25 6.52 18.44 -2.82
CA LEU A 25 6.36 18.35 -1.37
C LEU A 25 4.88 18.19 -0.97
N ASP A 26 3.98 18.86 -1.69
CA ASP A 26 2.54 18.78 -1.43
C ASP A 26 1.98 17.37 -1.69
N ALA A 27 2.39 16.72 -2.78
CA ALA A 27 1.98 15.34 -3.06
C ALA A 27 2.54 14.35 -2.02
N ALA A 28 3.78 14.55 -1.57
CA ALA A 28 4.37 13.76 -0.50
C ALA A 28 3.59 13.93 0.83
N ILE A 29 3.19 15.16 1.18
CA ILE A 29 2.36 15.42 2.37
C ILE A 29 0.99 14.75 2.25
N VAL A 30 0.33 14.88 1.09
CA VAL A 30 -0.98 14.25 0.84
C VAL A 30 -0.87 12.73 0.94
N TYR A 31 0.19 12.13 0.39
CA TYR A 31 0.47 10.70 0.50
C TYR A 31 0.66 10.27 1.96
N LEU A 32 1.50 10.97 2.72
CA LEU A 32 1.78 10.65 4.12
C LEU A 32 0.52 10.75 4.99
N ASN A 33 -0.30 11.78 4.78
CA ASN A 33 -1.59 11.91 5.46
C ASN A 33 -2.53 10.74 5.10
N GLY A 34 -2.58 10.36 3.82
CA GLY A 34 -3.35 9.20 3.37
C GLY A 34 -2.92 7.90 4.05
N ARG A 35 -1.61 7.67 4.18
CA ARG A 35 -1.04 6.51 4.91
C ARG A 35 -1.39 6.53 6.39
N GLN A 36 -1.31 7.69 7.03
CA GLN A 36 -1.65 7.83 8.44
C GLN A 36 -3.14 7.50 8.68
N GLU A 37 -4.05 7.97 7.82
CA GLU A 37 -5.47 7.65 7.95
C GLU A 37 -5.76 6.16 7.67
N LEU A 38 -5.00 5.53 6.77
CA LEU A 38 -5.08 4.08 6.51
C LEU A 38 -4.75 3.28 7.76
N GLN A 39 -3.66 3.62 8.46
CA GLN A 39 -3.21 2.94 9.68
C GLN A 39 -4.18 3.05 10.87
N ARG A 40 -5.15 3.96 10.83
CA ARG A 40 -6.16 4.10 11.89
C ARG A 40 -7.28 3.06 11.81
N HIS A 41 -7.47 2.40 10.66
CA HIS A 41 -8.45 1.33 10.46
C HIS A 41 -9.90 1.66 10.92
N THR A 42 -10.30 2.94 10.89
CA THR A 42 -11.69 3.35 11.19
C THR A 42 -12.47 3.60 9.90
N PRO A 43 -13.81 3.48 9.91
CA PRO A 43 -14.59 3.73 8.70
C PRO A 43 -14.43 5.13 8.11
N SER A 44 -14.35 6.14 8.97
CA SER A 44 -14.12 7.53 8.56
C SER A 44 -12.70 7.74 8.03
N SER A 45 -11.69 7.22 8.74
CA SER A 45 -10.29 7.36 8.32
C SER A 45 -10.02 6.65 6.98
N LEU A 46 -10.58 5.46 6.75
CA LEU A 46 -10.38 4.75 5.48
C LEU A 46 -11.04 5.46 4.29
N ARG A 47 -12.19 6.09 4.48
CA ARG A 47 -12.81 6.94 3.44
C ARG A 47 -11.95 8.18 3.14
N GLN A 48 -11.35 8.77 4.18
CA GLN A 48 -10.42 9.88 4.01
C GLN A 48 -9.13 9.44 3.33
N ALA A 49 -8.55 8.30 3.72
CA ALA A 49 -7.38 7.69 3.10
C ALA A 49 -7.61 7.45 1.61
N LEU A 50 -8.75 6.85 1.21
CA LEU A 50 -9.11 6.70 -0.20
C LEU A 50 -9.12 8.04 -0.96
N THR A 51 -9.67 9.08 -0.34
CA THR A 51 -9.76 10.40 -0.96
C THR A 51 -8.37 11.01 -1.17
N LEU A 52 -7.54 10.99 -0.12
CA LEU A 52 -6.18 11.52 -0.16
C LEU A 52 -5.29 10.74 -1.14
N LEU A 53 -5.37 9.42 -1.15
CA LEU A 53 -4.61 8.58 -2.07
C LEU A 53 -5.01 8.81 -3.52
N ARG A 54 -6.31 8.99 -3.82
CA ARG A 54 -6.77 9.35 -5.17
C ARG A 54 -6.30 10.74 -5.59
N GLN A 55 -6.28 11.70 -4.68
CA GLN A 55 -5.71 13.04 -4.94
C GLN A 55 -4.22 12.96 -5.24
N CYS A 56 -3.48 12.16 -4.47
CA CYS A 56 -2.05 11.93 -4.71
C CYS A 56 -1.81 11.29 -6.09
N ILE A 57 -2.63 10.32 -6.50
CA ILE A 57 -2.55 9.71 -7.84
C ILE A 57 -2.83 10.75 -8.93
N GLY A 58 -3.80 11.65 -8.72
CA GLY A 58 -4.09 12.72 -9.67
C GLY A 58 -2.91 13.69 -9.86
N ALA A 59 -2.16 13.97 -8.79
CA ALA A 59 -0.97 14.81 -8.85
C ALA A 59 0.26 14.08 -9.40
N CYS A 60 0.39 12.78 -9.10
CA CYS A 60 1.58 11.98 -9.38
C CYS A 60 1.21 10.61 -9.99
N PRO A 61 0.62 10.58 -11.21
CA PRO A 61 0.14 9.35 -11.83
C PRO A 61 1.26 8.38 -12.25
N SER A 62 2.50 8.84 -12.28
CA SER A 62 3.67 8.06 -12.71
C SER A 62 4.34 7.27 -11.59
N HIS A 63 3.82 7.32 -10.36
CA HIS A 63 4.45 6.67 -9.19
C HIS A 63 3.66 5.45 -8.72
N ALA A 64 4.34 4.33 -8.48
CA ALA A 64 3.71 3.08 -8.03
C ALA A 64 3.19 3.13 -6.57
N LEU A 65 3.83 3.92 -5.71
CA LEU A 65 3.61 3.93 -4.26
C LEU A 65 2.16 4.31 -3.84
N PRO A 66 1.53 5.36 -4.42
CA PRO A 66 0.14 5.70 -4.11
C PRO A 66 -0.86 4.63 -4.56
N TYR A 67 -0.59 3.96 -5.69
CA TYR A 67 -1.41 2.85 -6.17
C TYR A 67 -1.35 1.63 -5.24
N CYS A 68 -0.16 1.29 -4.72
CA CYS A 68 -0.02 0.22 -3.73
C CYS A 68 -0.84 0.51 -2.47
N SER A 69 -0.73 1.73 -1.96
CA SER A 69 -1.46 2.17 -0.76
C SER A 69 -2.98 2.23 -1.00
N LEU A 70 -3.42 2.57 -2.22
CA LEU A 70 -4.82 2.52 -2.61
C LEU A 70 -5.37 1.08 -2.57
N ALA A 71 -4.61 0.12 -3.07
CA ALA A 71 -4.98 -1.29 -3.01
C ALA A 71 -5.10 -1.81 -1.57
N GLU A 72 -4.14 -1.50 -0.70
CA GLU A 72 -4.21 -1.81 0.74
C GLU A 72 -5.45 -1.20 1.41
N CYS A 73 -5.82 0.02 1.03
CA CYS A 73 -7.01 0.66 1.57
C CYS A 73 -8.28 -0.12 1.19
N TYR A 74 -8.38 -0.62 -0.05
CA TYR A 74 -9.51 -1.45 -0.47
C TYR A 74 -9.53 -2.81 0.24
N PHE A 75 -8.37 -3.44 0.42
CA PHE A 75 -8.28 -4.67 1.20
C PHE A 75 -8.78 -4.48 2.63
N THR A 76 -8.34 -3.41 3.28
CA THR A 76 -8.75 -3.08 4.64
C THR A 76 -10.25 -2.80 4.72
N LEU A 77 -10.81 -2.06 3.75
CA LEU A 77 -12.24 -1.79 3.67
C LEU A 77 -13.06 -3.08 3.48
N ALA A 78 -12.58 -4.02 2.68
CA ALA A 78 -13.20 -5.33 2.51
C ALA A 78 -13.15 -6.15 3.81
N GLN A 79 -11.98 -6.19 4.48
CA GLN A 79 -11.79 -6.92 5.74
C GLN A 79 -12.69 -6.42 6.86
N LEU A 80 -12.94 -5.11 6.91
CA LEU A 80 -13.85 -4.50 7.90
C LEU A 80 -15.33 -4.58 7.50
N GLY A 81 -15.67 -5.16 6.35
CA GLY A 81 -17.05 -5.24 5.85
C GLY A 81 -17.66 -3.88 5.49
N LEU A 82 -16.81 -2.86 5.24
CA LEU A 82 -17.22 -1.50 4.93
C LEU A 82 -17.41 -1.24 3.43
N PHE A 83 -17.06 -2.24 2.61
CA PHE A 83 -17.16 -2.20 1.15
C PHE A 83 -17.42 -3.61 0.63
N ASP A 84 -18.17 -3.72 -0.47
CA ASP A 84 -18.42 -5.01 -1.12
C ASP A 84 -17.09 -5.69 -1.47
N GLN A 85 -16.88 -6.87 -0.91
CA GLN A 85 -15.60 -7.58 -0.98
C GLN A 85 -15.13 -7.80 -2.44
N GLU A 86 -16.01 -8.26 -3.32
CA GLU A 86 -15.70 -8.46 -4.74
C GLU A 86 -15.33 -7.16 -5.47
N ARG A 87 -16.02 -6.07 -5.15
CA ARG A 87 -15.74 -4.75 -5.74
C ARG A 87 -14.42 -4.19 -5.22
N ALA A 88 -14.16 -4.32 -3.92
CA ALA A 88 -12.88 -3.93 -3.31
C ALA A 88 -11.71 -4.68 -3.96
N PHE A 89 -11.82 -6.01 -4.13
CA PHE A 89 -10.76 -6.78 -4.78
C PHE A 89 -10.58 -6.43 -6.26
N THR A 90 -11.67 -6.09 -6.95
CA THR A 90 -11.58 -5.60 -8.33
C THR A 90 -10.85 -4.26 -8.39
N GLN A 91 -11.13 -3.34 -7.48
CA GLN A 91 -10.46 -2.04 -7.43
C GLN A 91 -9.00 -2.16 -6.96
N ALA A 92 -8.72 -3.02 -5.97
CA ALA A 92 -7.37 -3.33 -5.53
C ALA A 92 -6.55 -3.93 -6.68
N ARG A 93 -7.10 -4.89 -7.44
CA ARG A 93 -6.43 -5.48 -8.61
C ARG A 93 -6.08 -4.43 -9.65
N GLN A 94 -7.01 -3.54 -10.00
CA GLN A 94 -6.72 -2.45 -10.94
C GLN A 94 -5.57 -1.55 -10.47
N ALA A 95 -5.55 -1.23 -9.18
CA ALA A 95 -4.51 -0.41 -8.59
C ALA A 95 -3.14 -1.11 -8.56
N VAL A 96 -3.10 -2.39 -8.16
CA VAL A 96 -1.87 -3.20 -8.16
C VAL A 96 -1.34 -3.38 -9.58
N THR A 97 -2.20 -3.66 -10.55
CA THR A 97 -1.77 -3.76 -11.96
C THR A 97 -1.14 -2.46 -12.43
N LYS A 98 -1.72 -1.30 -12.08
CA LYS A 98 -1.10 0.00 -12.39
C LYS A 98 0.23 0.21 -11.68
N ALA A 99 0.36 -0.18 -10.41
CA ALA A 99 1.62 -0.09 -9.70
C ALA A 99 2.72 -0.92 -10.37
N ILE A 100 2.40 -2.13 -10.81
CA ILE A 100 3.34 -3.03 -11.51
C ILE A 100 3.70 -2.52 -12.91
N GLU A 101 2.75 -1.93 -13.63
CA GLU A 101 3.03 -1.27 -14.92
C GLU A 101 4.05 -0.14 -14.77
N LEU A 102 4.04 0.57 -13.64
CA LEU A 102 4.94 1.70 -13.35
C LEU A 102 6.28 1.23 -12.80
N ASP A 103 6.28 0.28 -11.87
CA ASP A 103 7.48 -0.32 -11.29
C ASP A 103 7.26 -1.83 -11.08
N PRO A 104 7.69 -2.65 -12.05
CA PRO A 104 7.57 -4.12 -11.97
C PRO A 104 8.37 -4.74 -10.83
N SER A 105 9.37 -4.02 -10.31
CA SER A 105 10.23 -4.46 -9.22
C SER A 105 9.78 -3.94 -7.85
N HIS A 106 8.61 -3.30 -7.76
CA HIS A 106 8.15 -2.75 -6.50
C HIS A 106 7.73 -3.87 -5.53
N PRO A 107 8.43 -4.05 -4.39
CA PRO A 107 8.22 -5.21 -3.51
C PRO A 107 6.80 -5.24 -2.93
N GLN A 108 6.25 -4.07 -2.57
CA GLN A 108 4.89 -3.96 -2.05
C GLN A 108 3.84 -4.31 -3.13
N ALA A 109 4.05 -3.93 -4.39
CA ALA A 109 3.13 -4.22 -5.48
C ALA A 109 3.11 -5.73 -5.78
N LEU A 110 4.29 -6.36 -5.79
CA LEU A 110 4.44 -7.80 -5.95
C LEU A 110 3.76 -8.57 -4.81
N GLY A 111 3.93 -8.12 -3.56
CA GLY A 111 3.24 -8.71 -2.39
C GLY A 111 1.71 -8.62 -2.49
N LEU A 112 1.19 -7.46 -2.91
CA LEU A 112 -0.26 -7.28 -3.10
C LEU A 112 -0.80 -8.11 -4.28
N LEU A 113 -0.03 -8.28 -5.35
CA LEU A 113 -0.40 -9.16 -6.46
C LEU A 113 -0.41 -10.63 -6.00
N ALA A 114 0.59 -11.04 -5.22
CA ALA A 114 0.65 -12.37 -4.65
C ALA A 114 -0.59 -12.68 -3.80
N LEU A 115 -1.02 -11.73 -2.97
CA LEU A 115 -2.27 -11.83 -2.20
C LEU A 115 -3.47 -12.02 -3.13
N LEU A 116 -3.63 -11.19 -4.16
CA LEU A 116 -4.73 -11.35 -5.13
C LEU A 116 -4.71 -12.71 -5.84
N SER A 117 -3.53 -13.20 -6.20
CA SER A 117 -3.35 -14.52 -6.82
C SER A 117 -3.74 -15.65 -5.86
N SER A 118 -3.39 -15.54 -4.57
CA SER A 118 -3.79 -16.51 -3.55
C SER A 118 -5.32 -16.57 -3.42
N MET A 119 -6.00 -15.42 -3.41
CA MET A 119 -7.47 -15.36 -3.36
C MET A 119 -8.15 -15.98 -4.59
N ASN A 120 -7.47 -15.97 -5.75
CA ASN A 120 -7.95 -16.59 -6.99
C ASN A 120 -7.55 -18.07 -7.11
N MET A 121 -7.11 -18.71 -6.02
CA MET A 121 -6.65 -20.12 -5.99
C MET A 121 -5.44 -20.38 -6.90
N GLN A 122 -4.62 -19.36 -7.17
CA GLN A 122 -3.40 -19.45 -7.97
C GLN A 122 -2.15 -19.56 -7.07
N GLU A 123 -2.11 -20.58 -6.23
CA GLU A 123 -1.09 -20.73 -5.17
C GLU A 123 0.36 -20.68 -5.69
N ALA A 124 0.64 -21.38 -6.80
CA ALA A 124 1.98 -21.40 -7.40
C ALA A 124 2.45 -19.99 -7.87
N VAL A 125 1.51 -19.17 -8.36
CA VAL A 125 1.81 -17.80 -8.79
C VAL A 125 2.03 -16.91 -7.57
N ALA A 126 1.18 -17.04 -6.55
CA ALA A 126 1.30 -16.29 -5.30
C ALA A 126 2.66 -16.56 -4.62
N GLU A 127 3.04 -17.84 -4.48
CA GLU A 127 4.30 -18.21 -3.83
C GLU A 127 5.52 -17.67 -4.57
N ALA A 128 5.52 -17.71 -5.91
CA ALA A 128 6.59 -17.14 -6.72
C ALA A 128 6.72 -15.61 -6.53
N LEU A 129 5.59 -14.90 -6.52
CA LEU A 129 5.55 -13.45 -6.34
C LEU A 129 5.96 -13.03 -4.93
N PHE A 130 5.55 -13.76 -3.89
CA PHE A 130 6.00 -13.51 -2.52
C PHE A 130 7.51 -13.70 -2.38
N LYS A 131 8.07 -14.76 -2.98
CA LYS A 131 9.53 -14.98 -3.00
C LYS A 131 10.26 -13.84 -3.71
N GLN A 132 9.73 -13.35 -4.83
CA GLN A 132 10.32 -12.20 -5.54
C GLN A 132 10.27 -10.92 -4.70
N ALA A 133 9.12 -10.62 -4.08
CA ALA A 133 8.98 -9.46 -3.20
C ALA A 133 9.99 -9.51 -2.04
N TRP A 134 10.15 -10.67 -1.41
CA TRP A 134 11.11 -10.88 -0.33
C TRP A 134 12.57 -10.71 -0.78
N LEU A 135 12.93 -11.22 -1.96
CA LEU A 135 14.28 -11.05 -2.51
C LEU A 135 14.63 -9.59 -2.80
N LEU A 136 13.64 -8.78 -3.21
CA LEU A 136 13.82 -7.37 -3.55
C LEU A 136 13.87 -6.46 -2.31
N ALA A 137 13.25 -6.87 -1.21
CA ALA A 137 13.28 -6.13 0.04
C ALA A 137 13.35 -7.08 1.25
N PRO A 138 14.51 -7.72 1.51
CA PRO A 138 14.65 -8.69 2.60
C PRO A 138 14.49 -8.05 3.98
N ASP A 139 14.75 -6.74 4.11
CA ASP A 139 14.63 -5.95 5.33
C ASP A 139 13.26 -5.24 5.48
N SER A 140 12.37 -5.30 4.49
CA SER A 140 11.03 -4.73 4.65
C SER A 140 10.17 -5.69 5.46
N VAL A 141 10.14 -5.45 6.77
CA VAL A 141 9.50 -6.26 7.83
C VAL A 141 7.98 -6.46 7.65
N ASP A 142 7.32 -5.83 6.67
CA ASP A 142 5.86 -5.90 6.52
C ASP A 142 5.36 -6.96 5.51
N LEU A 143 6.25 -7.77 4.90
CA LEU A 143 5.87 -8.84 3.96
C LEU A 143 5.57 -10.20 4.64
N TYR A 144 5.05 -10.19 5.88
CA TYR A 144 4.60 -11.43 6.53
C TYR A 144 3.08 -11.60 6.35
N TYR A 145 2.69 -12.42 5.37
CA TYR A 145 1.37 -13.05 5.25
C TYR A 145 1.56 -14.53 4.88
#